data_AF-A0A1F3B8G5-F1
#
_entry.id   AF-A0A1F3B8G5-F1
#
_cell.length_a   1.000
_cell.length_b   1.000
_cell.length_c   1.000
_cell.angle_alpha   90.00
_cell.angle_beta   90.00
_cell.angle_gamma   90.00
#
_symmetry.space_group_name_H-M   'P 1'
#
loop_
_entity.id
_entity.type
_entity.pdbx_description
1 polymer ?
#
loop_
_entity_poly.entity_id
_entity_poly.type
_entity_poly.pdbx_seq_one_letter_code
_entity_poly.pdbx_strand_id
1 'polypeptide(L)'
;MRENPTRASMLEPRIGYVRLLEFTEKCGQDVGRALAALRRQGAQAIVFDLRQNTGGLVEESVDVASFFLSDGVVAMEESRDGLIPLNVRPAERFPGPVVVLVDFFTASAGEIVAGALQDAGASLVGTKTFGKATVQSVSVPPLPGGWGIRVTTARYYTRSGRMIEGTGLLPTVAMPMRIELIQSSRDQQLQEALTQVRLRLTARAGRR
;
A
#
# COMPACT_ATOMS: atom_id res chain seq x y z
N MET A 1 16.94 -9.41 15.48
CA MET A 1 16.53 -8.28 14.62
C MET A 1 15.52 -8.81 13.62
N ARG A 2 14.34 -8.19 13.50
CA ARG A 2 13.47 -8.46 12.34
C ARG A 2 14.13 -7.85 11.10
N GLU A 3 14.09 -8.56 9.99
CA GLU A 3 14.62 -8.09 8.71
C GLU A 3 13.81 -6.87 8.23
N ASN A 4 14.46 -5.92 7.55
CA ASN A 4 13.76 -4.77 6.96
C ASN A 4 12.75 -5.27 5.91
N PRO A 5 11.44 -4.98 6.05
CA PRO A 5 10.43 -5.50 5.13
C PRO A 5 10.41 -4.77 3.78
N THR A 6 11.24 -3.72 3.62
CA THR A 6 11.29 -2.87 2.43
C THR A 6 12.46 -3.26 1.53
N ARG A 7 12.18 -3.50 0.25
CA ARG A 7 13.18 -3.70 -0.81
C ARG A 7 12.94 -2.72 -1.93
N ALA A 8 14.00 -2.16 -2.51
CA ALA A 8 13.88 -1.21 -3.60
C ALA A 8 15.01 -1.31 -4.61
N SER A 9 14.67 -1.08 -5.88
CA SER A 9 15.63 -1.08 -7.00
C SER A 9 15.05 -0.32 -8.20
N MET A 10 15.91 0.07 -9.14
CA MET A 10 15.47 0.50 -10.46
C MET A 10 15.13 -0.75 -11.30
N LEU A 11 13.96 -0.76 -11.94
CA LEU A 11 13.60 -1.82 -12.89
C LEU A 11 13.98 -1.45 -14.32
N GLU A 12 13.78 -0.18 -14.67
CA GLU A 12 14.03 0.39 -15.99
C GLU A 12 14.54 1.82 -15.87
N PRO A 13 15.11 2.39 -16.95
CA PRO A 13 15.32 3.83 -17.00
C PRO A 13 14.02 4.57 -16.67
N ARG A 14 14.06 5.36 -15.60
CA ARG A 14 12.94 6.16 -15.04
C ARG A 14 11.88 5.40 -14.24
N ILE A 15 11.95 4.08 -14.07
CA ILE A 15 10.96 3.33 -13.29
C ILE A 15 11.63 2.66 -12.09
N GLY A 16 11.26 3.12 -10.90
CA GLY A 16 11.65 2.50 -9.64
C GLY A 16 10.64 1.44 -9.20
N TYR A 17 11.11 0.49 -8.41
CA TYR A 17 10.32 -0.53 -7.75
C TYR A 17 10.57 -0.49 -6.27
N VAL A 18 9.49 -0.53 -5.50
CA VAL A 18 9.52 -0.64 -4.05
C VAL A 18 8.57 -1.77 -3.65
N ARG A 19 9.08 -2.73 -2.89
CA ARG A 19 8.28 -3.79 -2.27
C ARG A 19 8.25 -3.60 -0.77
N LEU A 20 7.07 -3.71 -0.19
CA LEU A 20 6.86 -3.69 1.26
C LEU A 20 6.12 -4.97 1.67
N LEU A 21 6.76 -5.84 2.44
CA LEU A 21 6.19 -7.13 2.84
C LEU A 21 5.31 -7.07 4.11
N GLU A 22 5.54 -6.10 4.99
CA GLU A 22 4.79 -5.95 6.24
C GLU A 22 4.94 -4.52 6.76
N PHE A 23 3.88 -3.99 7.38
CA PHE A 23 3.90 -2.67 8.02
C PHE A 23 4.44 -2.80 9.46
N THR A 24 5.76 -2.93 9.58
CA THR A 24 6.45 -2.94 10.89
C THR A 24 6.80 -1.53 11.34
N GLU A 25 7.20 -1.39 12.60
CA GLU A 25 7.77 -0.14 13.12
C GLU A 25 8.88 0.36 12.19
N LYS A 26 8.85 1.67 11.87
CA LYS A 26 9.81 2.39 11.00
C LYS A 26 9.75 2.05 9.51
N CYS A 27 8.84 1.20 9.04
CA CYS A 27 8.77 0.88 7.62
C CYS A 27 8.41 2.10 6.75
N GLY A 28 7.65 3.07 7.26
CA GLY A 28 7.40 4.35 6.61
C GLY A 28 8.69 5.14 6.37
N GLN A 29 9.61 5.14 7.33
CA GLN A 29 10.94 5.76 7.16
C GLN A 29 11.76 5.01 6.10
N ASP A 30 11.71 3.67 6.10
CA ASP A 30 12.39 2.84 5.10
C ASP A 30 11.88 3.08 3.68
N VAL A 31 10.56 3.13 3.50
CA VAL A 31 9.92 3.45 2.22
C VAL A 31 10.28 4.86 1.77
N GLY A 32 10.23 5.86 2.68
CA GLY A 32 10.64 7.23 2.36
C GLY A 32 12.10 7.31 1.88
N ARG A 33 13.02 6.63 2.58
CA ARG A 33 14.42 6.54 2.15
C ARG A 33 14.58 5.87 0.79
N ALA A 34 13.85 4.79 0.55
CA ALA A 34 13.86 4.07 -0.73
C ALA A 34 13.37 4.97 -1.88
N LEU A 35 12.25 5.66 -1.69
CA LEU A 35 11.70 6.59 -2.69
C LEU A 35 12.67 7.75 -2.99
N ALA A 36 13.27 8.34 -1.96
CA ALA A 36 14.26 9.39 -2.14
C ALA A 36 15.50 8.89 -2.90
N ALA A 37 15.97 7.67 -2.61
CA ALA A 37 17.10 7.06 -3.31
C ALA A 37 16.77 6.77 -4.79
N LEU A 38 15.60 6.20 -5.08
CA LEU A 38 15.13 5.95 -6.45
C LEU A 38 14.98 7.25 -7.23
N ARG A 39 14.47 8.32 -6.60
CA ARG A 39 14.36 9.64 -7.23
C ARG A 39 15.73 10.20 -7.60
N ARG A 40 16.74 10.07 -6.73
CA ARG A 40 18.14 10.45 -7.04
C ARG A 40 18.74 9.63 -8.18
N GLN A 41 18.30 8.37 -8.35
CA GLN A 41 18.67 7.51 -9.48
C GLN A 41 17.88 7.81 -10.76
N GLY A 42 17.01 8.83 -10.76
CA GLY A 42 16.25 9.26 -11.93
C GLY A 42 14.89 8.59 -12.10
N ALA A 43 14.36 7.91 -11.08
CA ALA A 43 13.00 7.40 -11.11
C ALA A 43 11.99 8.54 -11.28
N GLN A 44 11.11 8.41 -12.27
CA GLN A 44 9.99 9.30 -12.55
C GLN A 44 8.65 8.62 -12.33
N ALA A 45 8.62 7.31 -12.11
CA ALA A 45 7.45 6.52 -11.74
C ALA A 45 7.82 5.37 -10.79
N ILE A 46 6.82 4.84 -10.08
CA ILE A 46 6.98 3.75 -9.12
C ILE A 46 6.02 2.60 -9.44
N VAL A 47 6.55 1.38 -9.44
CA VAL A 47 5.77 0.16 -9.19
C VAL A 47 5.89 -0.15 -7.70
N PHE A 48 4.76 -0.12 -6.98
CA PHE A 48 4.71 -0.40 -5.55
C PHE A 48 4.11 -1.78 -5.28
N ASP A 49 4.91 -2.71 -4.78
CA ASP A 49 4.53 -4.12 -4.63
C ASP A 49 4.09 -4.44 -3.20
N LEU A 50 2.79 -4.69 -3.03
CA LEU A 50 2.13 -5.09 -1.79
C LEU A 50 1.65 -6.55 -1.84
N ARG A 51 2.10 -7.33 -2.84
CA ARG A 51 1.80 -8.76 -2.89
C ARG A 51 2.42 -9.46 -1.68
N GLN A 52 1.67 -10.39 -1.09
CA GLN A 52 2.05 -11.10 0.14
C GLN A 52 2.15 -10.21 1.38
N ASN A 53 1.67 -8.96 1.33
CA ASN A 53 1.66 -8.06 2.47
C ASN A 53 0.43 -8.27 3.36
N THR A 54 0.62 -8.93 4.49
CA THR A 54 -0.48 -9.28 5.43
C THR A 54 -0.95 -8.12 6.32
N GLY A 55 -0.44 -6.91 6.09
CA GLY A 55 -0.75 -5.69 6.84
C GLY A 55 0.29 -5.37 7.90
N GLY A 56 -0.16 -4.86 9.04
CA GLY A 56 0.68 -4.45 10.17
C GLY A 56 0.14 -3.17 10.81
N LEU A 57 1.04 -2.29 11.23
CA LEU A 57 0.73 -1.03 11.90
C LEU A 57 0.01 -0.07 10.94
N VAL A 58 -1.19 0.36 11.30
CA VAL A 58 -1.97 1.31 10.51
C VAL A 58 -1.29 2.68 10.46
N GLU A 59 -0.63 3.07 11.55
CA GLU A 59 0.10 4.34 11.61
C GLU A 59 1.16 4.45 10.50
N GLU A 60 1.89 3.36 10.26
CA GLU A 60 2.88 3.27 9.19
C GLU A 60 2.23 3.28 7.81
N SER A 61 0.98 2.79 7.68
CA SER A 61 0.23 2.85 6.43
C SER A 61 -0.13 4.29 6.03
N VAL A 62 -0.43 5.15 7.01
CA VAL A 62 -0.69 6.58 6.79
C VAL A 62 0.59 7.27 6.31
N ASP A 63 1.73 6.98 6.94
CA ASP A 63 3.02 7.51 6.52
C ASP A 63 3.38 7.08 5.09
N VAL A 64 3.23 5.78 4.78
CA VAL A 64 3.51 5.23 3.44
C VAL A 64 2.61 5.86 2.38
N ALA A 65 1.30 5.97 2.63
CA ALA A 65 0.37 6.59 1.68
C ALA A 65 0.69 8.07 1.44
N SER A 66 1.16 8.78 2.47
CA SER A 66 1.49 10.20 2.41
C SER A 66 2.65 10.53 1.47
N PHE A 67 3.52 9.57 1.14
CA PHE A 67 4.55 9.78 0.11
C PHE A 67 3.98 9.92 -1.31
N PHE A 68 2.73 9.53 -1.56
CA PHE A 68 2.13 9.57 -2.90
C PHE A 68 0.98 10.58 -2.99
N LEU A 69 0.20 10.75 -1.91
CA LEU A 69 -0.99 11.60 -1.86
C LEU A 69 -0.64 13.08 -1.62
N SER A 70 -1.39 14.01 -2.23
CA SER A 70 -1.18 15.46 -2.08
C SER A 70 -1.73 16.03 -0.79
N ASP A 71 -2.93 15.60 -0.45
CA ASP A 71 -3.76 16.17 0.60
C ASP A 71 -4.94 15.23 0.86
N GLY A 72 -5.74 15.61 1.85
CA GLY A 72 -6.99 14.95 2.20
C GLY A 72 -6.77 13.73 3.07
N VAL A 73 -7.61 12.71 2.84
CA VAL A 73 -7.75 11.57 3.74
C VAL A 73 -7.16 10.31 3.09
N VAL A 74 -6.41 9.53 3.86
CA VAL A 74 -5.92 8.20 3.50
C VAL A 74 -7.05 7.17 3.62
N ALA A 75 -7.70 7.13 4.78
CA ALA A 75 -8.85 6.27 5.06
C ALA A 75 -9.75 6.89 6.14
N MET A 76 -10.98 6.40 6.25
CA MET A 76 -11.89 6.76 7.35
C MET A 76 -11.93 5.60 8.34
N GLU A 77 -11.68 5.88 9.62
CA GLU A 77 -11.84 4.94 10.73
C GLU A 77 -13.23 5.10 11.35
N GLU A 78 -14.02 4.04 11.37
CA GLU A 78 -15.31 4.00 12.04
C GLU A 78 -15.19 3.19 13.33
N SER A 79 -15.36 3.86 14.46
CA SER A 79 -15.42 3.25 15.79
C SER A 79 -16.80 3.49 16.42
N ARG A 80 -16.99 3.04 17.66
CA ARG A 80 -18.22 3.34 18.42
C ARG A 80 -18.41 4.83 18.70
N ASP A 81 -17.32 5.60 18.71
CA ASP A 81 -17.33 7.02 19.03
C ASP A 81 -17.55 7.90 17.78
N GLY A 82 -17.63 7.28 16.59
CA GLY A 82 -17.94 7.93 15.33
C GLY A 82 -16.93 7.63 14.23
N LEU A 83 -16.97 8.47 13.20
CA LEU A 83 -16.14 8.37 12.01
C LEU A 83 -15.01 9.41 12.04
N ILE A 84 -13.76 8.93 12.03
CA ILE A 84 -12.56 9.75 12.17
C ILE A 84 -11.70 9.64 10.90
N PRO A 85 -11.29 10.76 10.28
CA PRO A 85 -10.40 10.71 9.12
C PRO A 85 -8.94 10.44 9.53
N LEU A 86 -8.29 9.49 8.84
CA LEU A 86 -6.85 9.33 8.85
C LEU A 86 -6.24 10.23 7.77
N ASN A 87 -5.75 11.41 8.17
CA ASN A 87 -5.29 12.43 7.24
C ASN A 87 -3.90 12.14 6.66
N VAL A 88 -3.68 12.58 5.43
CA VAL A 88 -2.35 12.64 4.81
C VAL A 88 -1.44 13.51 5.67
N ARG A 89 -0.20 13.04 5.88
CA ARG A 89 0.82 13.70 6.70
C ARG A 89 1.86 14.42 5.84
N PRO A 90 2.54 15.44 6.39
CA PRO A 90 3.68 16.06 5.72
C PRO A 90 4.76 15.02 5.39
N ALA A 91 5.10 14.89 4.11
CA ALA A 91 6.13 13.98 3.62
C ALA A 91 6.77 14.52 2.34
N GLU A 92 8.00 14.09 2.04
CA GLU A 92 8.61 14.36 0.74
C GLU A 92 7.96 13.46 -0.32
N ARG A 93 6.97 14.01 -1.02
CA ARG A 93 6.17 13.27 -1.98
C ARG A 93 6.98 12.81 -3.19
N PHE A 94 6.71 11.60 -3.64
CA PHE A 94 7.11 11.14 -4.96
C PHE A 94 6.19 11.77 -6.01
N PRO A 95 6.71 12.61 -6.93
CA PRO A 95 5.87 13.42 -7.81
C PRO A 95 5.27 12.64 -8.97
N GLY A 96 5.76 11.43 -9.25
CA GLY A 96 5.44 10.62 -10.43
C GLY A 96 4.20 9.71 -10.28
N PRO A 97 3.75 9.06 -11.37
CA PRO A 97 2.69 8.06 -11.27
C PRO A 97 3.15 6.84 -10.47
N VAL A 98 2.18 6.22 -9.79
CA VAL A 98 2.35 4.94 -9.09
C VAL A 98 1.36 3.91 -9.64
N VAL A 99 1.83 2.67 -9.77
CA VAL A 99 1.00 1.48 -10.00
C VAL A 99 1.28 0.51 -8.87
N VAL A 100 0.24 -0.09 -8.31
CA VAL A 100 0.35 -0.95 -7.14
C VAL A 100 0.08 -2.40 -7.54
N LEU A 101 0.98 -3.30 -7.17
CA LEU A 101 0.76 -4.74 -7.30
C LEU A 101 0.11 -5.27 -6.02
N VAL A 102 -0.99 -6.01 -6.17
CA VAL A 102 -1.77 -6.55 -5.06
C VAL A 102 -2.14 -8.01 -5.31
N ASP A 103 -2.35 -8.76 -4.23
CA ASP A 103 -2.82 -10.14 -4.29
C ASP A 103 -3.79 -10.46 -3.16
N PHE A 104 -4.25 -11.72 -3.12
CA PHE A 104 -5.15 -12.20 -2.07
C PHE A 104 -4.57 -12.07 -0.65
N PHE A 105 -3.25 -11.99 -0.51
CA PHE A 105 -2.58 -11.85 0.78
C PHE A 105 -2.41 -10.38 1.18
N THR A 106 -2.55 -9.43 0.25
CA THR A 106 -2.64 -8.00 0.58
C THR A 106 -3.83 -7.78 1.52
N ALA A 107 -3.55 -7.38 2.76
CA ALA A 107 -4.55 -7.25 3.82
C ALA A 107 -4.34 -6.02 4.70
N SER A 108 -5.39 -5.54 5.37
CA SER A 108 -5.30 -4.53 6.45
C SER A 108 -4.57 -3.26 6.02
N ALA A 109 -3.48 -2.87 6.69
CA ALA A 109 -2.66 -1.72 6.33
C ALA A 109 -2.27 -1.67 4.84
N GLY A 110 -2.04 -2.84 4.20
CA GLY A 110 -1.80 -2.91 2.75
C GLY A 110 -3.02 -2.51 1.92
N GLU A 111 -4.22 -2.89 2.36
CA GLU A 111 -5.48 -2.49 1.70
C GLU A 111 -5.80 -1.01 1.93
N ILE A 112 -5.43 -0.44 3.09
CA ILE A 112 -5.54 1.00 3.35
C ILE A 112 -4.71 1.77 2.32
N VAL A 113 -3.43 1.42 2.16
CA VAL A 113 -2.55 2.09 1.17
C VAL A 113 -3.06 1.85 -0.25
N ALA A 114 -3.34 0.60 -0.63
CA ALA A 114 -3.81 0.29 -1.98
C ALA A 114 -5.11 1.04 -2.32
N GLY A 115 -6.07 1.08 -1.39
CA GLY A 115 -7.34 1.78 -1.55
C GLY A 115 -7.17 3.29 -1.66
N ALA A 116 -6.33 3.89 -0.81
CA ALA A 116 -6.05 5.32 -0.87
C ALA A 116 -5.38 5.74 -2.18
N LEU A 117 -4.41 4.94 -2.66
CA LEU A 117 -3.76 5.18 -3.95
C LEU A 117 -4.72 4.95 -5.12
N GLN A 118 -5.55 3.92 -5.07
CA GLN A 118 -6.58 3.66 -6.09
C GLN A 118 -7.56 4.84 -6.18
N ASP A 119 -7.99 5.40 -5.05
CA ASP A 119 -8.87 6.57 -4.98
C ASP A 119 -8.20 7.85 -5.51
N ALA A 120 -6.88 7.95 -5.37
CA ALA A 120 -6.08 8.99 -6.02
C ALA A 120 -5.78 8.70 -7.50
N GLY A 121 -6.38 7.65 -8.06
CA GLY A 121 -6.31 7.29 -9.47
C GLY A 121 -5.12 6.41 -9.82
N ALA A 122 -4.43 5.76 -8.88
CA ALA A 122 -3.45 4.71 -9.18
C ALA A 122 -4.12 3.44 -9.72
N SER A 123 -3.42 2.70 -10.58
CA SER A 123 -3.90 1.38 -11.04
C SER A 123 -3.50 0.32 -10.03
N LEU A 124 -4.44 -0.54 -9.64
CA LEU A 124 -4.14 -1.79 -8.95
C LEU A 124 -4.02 -2.91 -9.98
N VAL A 125 -2.94 -3.69 -9.95
CA VAL A 125 -2.69 -4.82 -10.85
C VAL A 125 -2.53 -6.09 -10.01
N GLY A 126 -3.27 -7.14 -10.35
CA GLY A 126 -3.14 -8.45 -9.71
C GLY A 126 -4.48 -9.09 -9.42
N THR A 127 -4.69 -9.61 -8.21
CA THR A 127 -5.96 -10.27 -7.81
C THR A 127 -6.71 -9.47 -6.74
N LYS A 128 -7.96 -9.85 -6.45
CA LYS A 128 -8.70 -9.30 -5.31
C LYS A 128 -7.90 -9.44 -4.01
N THR A 129 -7.91 -8.41 -3.19
CA THR A 129 -7.25 -8.42 -1.87
C THR A 129 -8.07 -9.19 -0.82
N PHE A 130 -7.51 -9.36 0.37
CA PHE A 130 -8.07 -10.24 1.40
C PHE A 130 -9.44 -9.77 1.92
N GLY A 131 -9.61 -8.47 2.16
CA GLY A 131 -10.81 -7.89 2.76
C GLY A 131 -10.78 -7.85 4.29
N LYS A 132 -9.63 -7.54 4.89
CA LYS A 132 -9.50 -7.33 6.33
C LYS A 132 -9.25 -5.86 6.60
N ALA A 133 -10.21 -5.16 7.19
CA ALA A 133 -10.11 -3.76 7.52
C ALA A 133 -10.61 -3.45 8.93
N THR A 134 -10.42 -4.38 9.87
CA THR A 134 -10.72 -4.16 11.30
C THR A 134 -9.50 -3.67 12.08
N VAL A 135 -9.72 -2.71 12.97
CA VAL A 135 -8.80 -2.36 14.05
C VAL A 135 -8.97 -3.33 15.20
N GLN A 136 -7.86 -3.83 15.72
CA GLN A 136 -7.88 -4.70 16.88
C GLN A 136 -7.08 -4.09 18.03
N SER A 137 -7.73 -3.88 19.17
CA SER A 137 -7.08 -3.45 20.41
C SER A 137 -6.77 -4.68 21.27
N VAL A 138 -5.60 -4.70 21.89
CA VAL A 138 -5.25 -5.72 22.89
C VAL A 138 -5.47 -5.14 24.28
N SER A 139 -6.04 -5.92 25.20
CA SER A 139 -6.27 -5.50 26.59
C SER A 139 -4.96 -5.04 27.26
N VAL A 140 -4.96 -3.80 27.75
CA VAL A 140 -3.89 -3.22 28.58
C VAL A 140 -4.55 -2.56 29.80
N PRO A 141 -4.19 -2.94 31.05
CA PRO A 141 -3.22 -3.98 31.44
C PRO A 141 -3.67 -5.40 31.04
N PRO A 142 -2.75 -6.39 31.06
CA PRO A 142 -3.11 -7.80 30.86
C PRO A 142 -4.16 -8.26 31.88
N LEU A 143 -4.93 -9.27 31.51
CA LEU A 143 -5.88 -9.91 32.41
C LEU A 143 -5.15 -10.74 33.49
N PRO A 144 -5.85 -11.10 34.60
CA PRO A 144 -5.30 -12.01 35.60
C PRO A 144 -4.72 -13.27 34.97
N GLY A 145 -3.49 -13.63 35.34
CA GLY A 145 -2.76 -14.77 34.75
C GLY A 145 -1.94 -14.43 33.50
N GLY A 146 -1.85 -13.17 33.09
CA GLY A 146 -1.02 -12.74 31.96
C GLY A 146 -1.67 -12.90 30.59
N TRP A 147 -2.96 -13.21 30.53
CA TRP A 147 -3.72 -13.33 29.30
C TRP A 147 -3.99 -11.96 28.66
N GLY A 148 -4.13 -11.93 27.34
CA GLY A 148 -4.58 -10.76 26.60
C GLY A 148 -5.82 -11.08 25.76
N ILE A 149 -6.78 -10.16 25.69
CA ILE A 149 -7.89 -10.22 24.74
C ILE A 149 -7.57 -9.29 23.58
N ARG A 150 -7.76 -9.77 22.35
CA ARG A 150 -7.74 -8.95 21.14
C ARG A 150 -9.16 -8.73 20.64
N VAL A 151 -9.66 -7.50 20.73
CA VAL A 151 -11.04 -7.14 20.36
C VAL A 151 -11.01 -6.24 19.13
N THR A 152 -11.91 -6.50 18.18
CA THR A 152 -12.16 -5.57 17.07
C THR A 152 -12.90 -4.33 17.58
N THR A 153 -12.29 -3.16 17.44
CA THR A 153 -12.80 -1.89 17.99
C THR A 153 -13.23 -0.88 16.94
N ALA A 154 -12.75 -1.02 15.70
CA ALA A 154 -13.10 -0.15 14.60
C ALA A 154 -12.97 -0.86 13.23
N ARG A 155 -13.47 -0.21 12.18
CA ARG A 155 -13.34 -0.63 10.78
C ARG A 155 -12.81 0.52 9.93
N TYR A 156 -12.16 0.21 8.81
CA TYR A 156 -11.71 1.20 7.85
C TYR A 156 -12.51 1.20 6.55
N TYR A 157 -12.69 2.41 6.01
CA TYR A 157 -13.22 2.66 4.67
C TYR A 157 -12.19 3.41 3.84
N THR A 158 -12.21 3.21 2.52
CA THR A 158 -11.39 4.04 1.62
C THR A 158 -11.83 5.50 1.68
N ARG A 159 -11.02 6.42 1.16
CA ARG A 159 -11.37 7.85 1.04
C ARG A 159 -12.72 8.08 0.35
N SER A 160 -13.06 7.26 -0.64
CA SER A 160 -14.33 7.28 -1.37
C SER A 160 -15.49 6.56 -0.65
N GLY A 161 -15.29 6.07 0.58
CA GLY A 161 -16.31 5.41 1.38
C GLY A 161 -16.54 3.93 1.05
N ARG A 162 -15.65 3.27 0.27
CA ARG A 162 -15.79 1.84 -0.01
C ARG A 162 -15.47 1.01 1.23
N MET A 163 -16.32 0.04 1.53
CA MET A 163 -16.08 -0.96 2.56
C MET A 163 -15.02 -1.97 2.08
N ILE A 164 -13.96 -2.13 2.86
CA ILE A 164 -12.90 -3.12 2.59
C ILE A 164 -13.22 -4.44 3.32
N GLU A 165 -13.73 -4.36 4.55
CA GLU A 165 -14.02 -5.51 5.40
C GLU A 165 -14.99 -6.49 4.70
N GLY A 166 -14.60 -7.77 4.64
CA GLY A 166 -15.37 -8.85 4.01
C GLY A 166 -15.42 -8.81 2.47
N THR A 167 -15.03 -7.70 1.84
CA THR A 167 -15.13 -7.51 0.39
C THR A 167 -13.76 -7.60 -0.30
N GLY A 168 -12.77 -6.90 0.25
CA GLY A 168 -11.49 -6.62 -0.38
C GLY A 168 -11.59 -5.56 -1.47
N LEU A 169 -10.44 -5.17 -2.01
CA LEU A 169 -10.30 -4.29 -3.16
C LEU A 169 -10.23 -5.12 -4.44
N LEU A 170 -10.97 -4.69 -5.45
CA LEU A 170 -10.85 -5.23 -6.79
C LEU A 170 -9.72 -4.51 -7.53
N PRO A 171 -8.81 -5.25 -8.20
CA PRO A 171 -7.76 -4.65 -9.00
C PRO A 171 -8.34 -3.95 -10.23
N THR A 172 -7.74 -2.84 -10.63
CA THR A 172 -8.06 -2.15 -11.90
C THR A 172 -7.77 -3.05 -13.10
N VAL A 173 -6.69 -3.84 -13.03
CA VAL A 173 -6.34 -4.85 -14.02
C VAL A 173 -6.22 -6.20 -13.31
N ALA A 174 -7.26 -7.02 -13.47
CA ALA A 174 -7.31 -8.35 -12.88
C ALA A 174 -6.43 -9.34 -13.65
N MET A 175 -5.48 -9.97 -12.97
CA MET A 175 -4.57 -10.96 -13.54
C MET A 175 -4.28 -12.08 -12.53
N PRO A 176 -4.37 -13.36 -12.95
CA PRO A 176 -4.08 -14.47 -12.08
C PRO A 176 -2.63 -14.41 -11.59
N MET A 177 -2.44 -14.72 -10.32
CA MET A 177 -1.11 -14.88 -9.74
C MET A 177 -0.55 -16.25 -10.09
N ARG A 178 0.72 -16.28 -10.50
CA ARG A 178 1.51 -17.51 -10.59
C ARG A 178 2.65 -17.38 -9.59
N ILE A 179 2.48 -18.00 -8.42
CA ILE A 179 3.37 -17.83 -7.27
C ILE A 179 4.81 -18.20 -7.66
N GLU A 180 4.98 -19.23 -8.50
CA GLU A 180 6.29 -19.72 -8.95
C GLU A 180 7.05 -18.71 -9.83
N LEU A 181 6.35 -17.69 -10.33
CA LEU A 181 6.91 -16.69 -11.24
C LEU A 181 7.11 -15.32 -10.57
N ILE A 182 6.67 -15.14 -9.32
CA ILE A 182 6.83 -13.87 -8.59
C ILE A 182 8.30 -13.49 -8.55
N GLN A 183 8.59 -12.21 -8.83
CA GLN A 183 9.96 -11.66 -8.85
C GLN A 183 10.90 -12.31 -9.89
N SER A 184 10.37 -13.12 -10.81
CA SER A 184 11.11 -13.59 -11.99
C SER A 184 10.88 -12.67 -13.18
N SER A 185 11.70 -12.80 -14.22
CA SER A 185 11.45 -12.13 -15.51
C SER A 185 10.12 -12.53 -16.17
N ARG A 186 9.49 -13.61 -15.70
CA ARG A 186 8.22 -14.15 -16.18
C ARG A 186 7.02 -13.73 -15.32
N ASP A 187 7.21 -12.83 -14.36
CA ASP A 187 6.14 -12.27 -13.52
C ASP A 187 5.17 -11.43 -14.37
N GLN A 188 4.07 -12.04 -14.83
CA GLN A 188 3.10 -11.39 -15.71
C GLN A 188 2.43 -10.16 -15.06
N GLN A 189 2.21 -10.20 -13.75
CA GLN A 189 1.63 -9.06 -13.03
C GLN A 189 2.62 -7.88 -13.02
N LEU A 190 3.92 -8.15 -12.78
CA LEU A 190 4.95 -7.12 -12.84
C LEU A 190 5.09 -6.55 -14.26
N GLN A 191 5.06 -7.38 -15.30
CA GLN A 191 5.13 -6.92 -16.69
C GLN A 191 3.94 -6.01 -17.03
N GLU A 192 2.73 -6.36 -16.58
CA GLU A 192 1.56 -5.51 -16.76
C GLU A 192 1.66 -4.21 -15.97
N ALA A 193 2.16 -4.25 -14.73
CA ALA A 193 2.40 -3.02 -13.97
C ALA A 193 3.39 -2.09 -14.67
N LEU A 194 4.44 -2.63 -15.29
CA LEU A 194 5.36 -1.84 -16.12
C LEU A 194 4.66 -1.23 -17.32
N THR A 195 3.79 -1.98 -18.02
CA THR A 195 2.95 -1.45 -19.11
C THR A 195 2.08 -0.28 -18.63
N GLN A 196 1.35 -0.44 -17.52
CA GLN A 196 0.50 0.59 -16.93
C GLN A 196 1.31 1.84 -16.53
N VAL A 197 2.48 1.67 -15.93
CA VAL A 197 3.38 2.78 -15.57
C VAL A 197 3.87 3.52 -16.80
N ARG A 198 4.30 2.82 -17.85
CA ARG A 198 4.78 3.42 -19.10
C ARG A 198 3.70 4.26 -19.76
N LEU A 199 2.45 3.75 -19.83
CA LEU A 199 1.30 4.51 -20.36
C LEU A 199 1.09 5.82 -19.60
N ARG A 200 1.16 5.79 -18.27
CA ARG A 200 1.01 6.97 -17.41
C ARG A 200 2.15 7.97 -17.57
N LEU A 201 3.39 7.50 -17.72
CA LEU A 201 4.54 8.36 -18.00
C LEU A 201 4.38 9.11 -19.33
N THR A 202 3.99 8.40 -20.39
CA THR A 202 3.78 9.00 -21.72
C THR A 202 2.62 10.00 -21.72
N ALA A 203 1.49 9.66 -21.09
CA ALA A 203 0.34 10.56 -20.97
C ALA A 203 0.67 11.86 -20.23
N ARG A 204 1.63 11.82 -19.30
CA ARG A 204 2.08 13.00 -18.56
C ARG A 204 3.09 13.85 -19.33
N ALA A 205 3.94 13.22 -20.14
CA ALA A 205 4.88 13.92 -21.01
C ALA A 205 4.15 14.76 -22.08
N GLY A 206 3.02 14.28 -22.61
CA GLY A 206 2.21 15.01 -23.59
C GLY A 206 1.32 16.13 -23.04
N ARG A 207 1.30 16.35 -21.71
CA ARG A 207 0.54 17.44 -21.04
C ARG A 207 1.43 18.63 -20.63
N ARG A 208 2.72 18.57 -20.93
CA ARG A 208 3.68 19.66 -20.72
C ARG A 208 3.99 20.32 -22.05
#